data_AF-A0A259EQ29-F1
#
_entry.id   AF-A0A259EQ29-F1
#
_cell.length_a   1.000
_cell.length_b   1.000
_cell.length_c   1.000
_cell.angle_alpha   90.00
_cell.angle_beta   90.00
_cell.angle_gamma   90.00
#
_symmetry.space_group_name_H-M   'P 1'
#
loop_
_entity.id
_entity.type
_entity.pdbx_description
1 polymer ?
#
loop_
_entity_poly.entity_id
_entity_poly.type
_entity_poly.pdbx_seq_one_letter_code
_entity_poly.pdbx_strand_id
1 'polypeptide(L)'
;SILTGTDAKIAINPKDADLILDITSDLNGREILAYNSNGQVSAYRLSIRVGFRAFDNAGADVVPEAEIYMTRDMDFSVSTVLASDTQMQQFLSSMRRDLAVQILRRVAASAKAPQAKSF
;
A
#
# COMPACT_ATOMS: atom_id res chain seq x y z
N SER A 1 -9.15 5.02 -23.21
CA SER A 1 -7.99 4.12 -23.29
C SER A 1 -7.35 3.96 -21.93
N ILE A 2 -6.95 2.72 -21.63
CA ILE A 2 -6.08 2.22 -20.55
C ILE A 2 -6.64 2.24 -19.11
N LEU A 3 -7.47 1.24 -18.76
CA LEU A 3 -7.54 0.69 -17.40
C LEU A 3 -7.68 -0.84 -17.45
N THR A 4 -6.77 -1.50 -18.16
CA THR A 4 -6.58 -2.95 -18.04
C THR A 4 -5.70 -3.17 -16.80
N GLY A 5 -6.33 -3.17 -15.62
CA GLY A 5 -5.62 -3.23 -14.33
C GLY A 5 -5.60 -4.61 -13.70
N THR A 6 -6.76 -5.27 -13.62
CA THR A 6 -6.98 -6.65 -13.14
C THR A 6 -8.39 -7.07 -13.56
N ASP A 7 -8.64 -8.35 -13.89
CA ASP A 7 -9.99 -8.87 -14.17
C ASP A 7 -10.79 -9.18 -12.88
N ALA A 8 -10.44 -8.54 -11.77
CA ALA A 8 -11.02 -8.81 -10.46
C ALA A 8 -12.32 -8.01 -10.26
N LYS A 9 -13.36 -8.67 -9.74
CA LYS A 9 -14.61 -8.02 -9.31
C LYS A 9 -14.70 -8.04 -7.79
N ILE A 10 -15.16 -6.94 -7.20
CA ILE A 10 -15.39 -6.86 -5.76
C ILE A 10 -16.74 -7.53 -5.46
N ALA A 11 -16.72 -8.61 -4.68
CA ALA A 11 -17.93 -9.22 -4.14
C ALA A 11 -18.37 -8.45 -2.88
N ILE A 12 -19.67 -8.15 -2.76
CA ILE A 12 -20.24 -7.45 -1.60
C ILE A 12 -20.39 -8.42 -0.42
N ASN A 13 -20.64 -9.70 -0.69
CA ASN A 13 -20.71 -10.76 0.30
C ASN A 13 -19.46 -11.65 0.17
N PRO A 14 -18.72 -11.90 1.26
CA PRO A 14 -17.55 -12.78 1.24
C PRO A 14 -17.85 -14.18 0.69
N LYS A 15 -19.08 -14.71 0.89
CA LYS A 15 -19.48 -16.03 0.39
C LYS A 15 -19.55 -16.11 -1.14
N ASP A 16 -19.68 -14.98 -1.80
CA ASP A 16 -19.75 -14.86 -3.26
C ASP A 16 -18.37 -14.51 -3.87
N ALA A 17 -17.33 -14.39 -3.02
CA ALA A 17 -15.98 -14.08 -3.45
C ALA A 17 -15.19 -15.36 -3.74
N ASP A 18 -14.44 -15.38 -4.85
CA ASP A 18 -13.49 -16.46 -5.11
C ASP A 18 -12.28 -16.39 -4.16
N LEU A 19 -11.95 -15.18 -3.69
CA LEU A 19 -10.82 -14.88 -2.81
C LEU A 19 -11.18 -13.77 -1.82
N ILE A 20 -10.64 -13.89 -0.61
CA ILE A 20 -10.70 -12.89 0.45
C ILE A 20 -9.31 -12.26 0.57
N LEU A 21 -9.24 -10.94 0.35
CA LEU A 21 -8.05 -10.13 0.65
C LEU A 21 -8.17 -9.59 2.07
N ASP A 22 -7.17 -9.87 2.89
CA ASP A 22 -7.10 -9.45 4.29
C ASP A 22 -5.86 -8.56 4.49
N ILE A 23 -6.07 -7.40 5.12
CA ILE A 23 -5.01 -6.43 5.43
C ILE A 23 -4.62 -6.66 6.89
N THR A 24 -3.46 -7.28 7.10
CA THR A 24 -2.97 -7.69 8.43
C THR A 24 -2.32 -6.52 9.18
N SER A 25 -1.78 -5.53 8.46
CA SER A 25 -1.27 -4.29 9.06
C SER A 25 -1.31 -3.11 8.09
N ASP A 26 -1.51 -1.89 8.61
CA ASP A 26 -1.34 -0.61 7.89
C ASP A 26 -0.60 0.35 8.81
N LEU A 27 0.69 0.56 8.53
CA LEU A 27 1.59 1.40 9.30
C LEU A 27 2.00 2.61 8.47
N ASN A 28 1.78 3.80 9.01
CA ASN A 28 2.18 5.06 8.41
C ASN A 28 3.29 5.69 9.27
N GLY A 29 4.41 6.05 8.66
CA GLY A 29 5.58 6.60 9.32
C GLY A 29 6.00 7.96 8.77
N ARG A 30 6.65 8.75 9.61
CA ARG A 30 7.31 10.01 9.27
C ARG A 30 8.60 10.14 10.06
N GLU A 31 9.71 10.35 9.37
CA GLU A 31 11.02 10.56 9.98
C GLU A 31 11.67 11.85 9.45
N ILE A 32 12.50 12.48 10.29
CA ILE A 32 13.30 13.64 9.87
C ILE A 32 14.42 13.14 8.97
N LEU A 33 14.49 13.66 7.76
CA LEU A 33 15.51 13.28 6.79
C LEU A 33 16.71 14.25 6.82
N ALA A 34 16.46 15.53 7.08
CA ALA A 34 17.50 16.55 7.07
C ALA A 34 17.17 17.78 7.94
N TYR A 35 18.22 18.53 8.25
CA TYR A 35 18.18 19.86 8.86
C TYR A 35 18.88 20.89 7.96
N ASN A 36 18.49 22.16 8.05
CA ASN A 36 19.18 23.28 7.41
C ASN A 36 20.35 23.80 8.26
N SER A 37 21.07 24.83 7.75
CA SER A 37 22.22 25.44 8.44
C SER A 37 21.91 26.03 9.82
N ASN A 38 20.64 26.35 10.08
CA ASN A 38 20.17 26.92 11.35
C ASN A 38 19.68 25.83 12.31
N GLY A 39 19.86 24.55 11.98
CA GLY A 39 19.41 23.41 12.80
C GLY A 39 17.91 23.15 12.75
N GLN A 40 17.17 23.76 11.83
CA GLN A 40 15.73 23.51 11.66
C GLN A 40 15.51 22.36 10.69
N VAL A 41 14.48 21.55 10.92
CA VAL A 41 14.10 20.47 9.99
C VAL A 41 13.85 21.06 8.60
N SER A 42 14.42 20.43 7.58
CA SER A 42 14.30 20.85 6.18
C SER A 42 13.70 19.80 5.26
N ALA A 43 13.63 18.54 5.70
CA ALA A 43 12.99 17.47 4.95
C ALA A 43 12.47 16.36 5.87
N TYR A 44 11.38 15.73 5.45
CA TYR A 44 10.86 14.50 6.03
C TYR A 44 10.90 13.37 5.00
N ARG A 45 11.05 12.14 5.49
CA ARG A 45 10.67 10.94 4.75
C ARG A 45 9.36 10.40 5.30
N LEU A 46 8.40 10.24 4.40
CA LEU A 46 7.13 9.58 4.66
C LEU A 46 7.26 8.10 4.29
N SER A 47 6.62 7.22 5.06
CA SER A 47 6.58 5.79 4.75
C SER A 47 5.18 5.22 4.98
N ILE A 48 4.79 4.26 4.15
CA ILE A 48 3.61 3.43 4.38
C ILE A 48 4.06 1.98 4.22
N ARG A 49 3.68 1.12 5.17
CA ARG A 49 3.89 -0.33 5.11
C ARG A 49 2.55 -1.02 5.32
N VAL A 50 2.23 -1.95 4.42
CA VAL A 50 0.99 -2.72 4.45
C VAL A 50 1.33 -4.19 4.46
N GLY A 51 0.93 -4.88 5.52
CA GLY A 51 0.87 -6.34 5.57
C GLY A 51 -0.46 -6.83 5.02
N PHE A 52 -0.44 -7.87 4.21
CA PHE A 52 -1.64 -8.44 3.61
C PHE A 52 -1.48 -9.92 3.32
N ARG A 53 -2.60 -10.62 3.23
CA ARG A 53 -2.69 -12.01 2.75
C ARG A 53 -3.95 -12.17 1.90
N ALA A 54 -4.00 -13.19 1.07
CA ALA A 54 -5.21 -13.55 0.33
C ALA A 54 -5.45 -15.05 0.37
N PHE A 55 -6.68 -15.46 0.65
CA PHE A 55 -7.06 -16.86 0.82
C PHE A 55 -8.42 -17.14 0.16
N ASP A 56 -8.68 -18.39 -0.20
CA ASP A 56 -9.97 -18.81 -0.73
C ASP A 56 -11.01 -19.06 0.38
N ASN A 57 -12.25 -19.39 0.01
CA ASN A 57 -13.31 -19.69 0.97
C ASN A 57 -13.06 -20.96 1.81
N ALA A 58 -12.12 -21.82 1.43
CA ALA A 58 -11.69 -22.97 2.22
C ALA A 58 -10.57 -22.61 3.23
N GLY A 59 -10.07 -21.37 3.17
CA GLY A 59 -8.98 -20.87 4.02
C GLY A 59 -7.58 -21.22 3.49
N ALA A 60 -7.47 -21.71 2.25
CA ALA A 60 -6.16 -21.97 1.65
C ALA A 60 -5.55 -20.65 1.13
N ASP A 61 -4.30 -20.39 1.52
CA ASP A 61 -3.59 -19.19 1.09
C ASP A 61 -3.29 -19.24 -0.41
N VAL A 62 -3.75 -18.22 -1.12
CA VAL A 62 -3.40 -17.93 -2.52
C VAL A 62 -2.25 -16.92 -2.58
N VAL A 63 -2.24 -15.99 -1.63
CA VAL A 63 -1.10 -15.14 -1.31
C VAL A 63 -0.82 -15.33 0.18
N PRO A 64 0.26 -16.04 0.55
CA PRO A 64 0.72 -16.08 1.94
C PRO A 64 0.95 -14.67 2.48
N GLU A 65 0.99 -14.53 3.80
CA GLU A 65 1.26 -13.22 4.41
C GLU A 65 2.52 -12.58 3.84
N ALA A 66 2.34 -11.35 3.32
CA ALA A 66 3.36 -10.59 2.64
C ALA A 66 3.26 -9.11 3.02
N GLU A 67 4.38 -8.41 2.93
CA GLU A 67 4.42 -6.97 3.10
C GLU A 67 4.71 -6.25 1.78
N ILE A 68 4.18 -5.03 1.69
CA ILE A 68 4.56 -4.04 0.70
C ILE A 68 4.78 -2.71 1.40
N TYR A 69 5.77 -1.95 0.95
CA TYR A 69 6.07 -0.65 1.52
C TYR A 69 6.38 0.37 0.44
N MET A 70 6.19 1.64 0.77
CA MET A 70 6.58 2.76 -0.08
C MET A 70 7.07 3.91 0.77
N THR A 71 8.06 4.64 0.26
CA THR A 71 8.59 5.85 0.88
C THR A 71 8.49 7.04 -0.07
N ARG A 72 8.42 8.24 0.50
CA ARG A 72 8.41 9.50 -0.25
C ARG A 72 9.12 10.57 0.56
N ASP A 73 10.11 11.20 -0.06
CA ASP A 73 10.79 12.35 0.53
C ASP A 73 10.02 13.63 0.23
N MET A 74 9.98 14.53 1.20
CA MET A 74 9.24 15.79 1.13
C MET A 74 10.07 16.90 1.76
N ASP A 75 10.30 17.98 1.01
CA ASP A 75 10.89 19.20 1.55
C ASP A 75 9.94 19.83 2.57
N PHE A 76 10.52 20.47 3.58
CA PHE A 76 9.78 21.12 4.65
C PHE A 76 10.38 22.47 4.99
N SER A 77 9.51 23.43 5.30
CA SER A 77 9.91 24.68 5.92
C SER A 77 8.96 25.02 7.06
N VAL A 78 9.53 25.43 8.19
CA VAL A 78 8.79 25.96 9.34
C VAL A 78 8.00 27.23 9.01
N SER A 79 8.34 27.94 7.92
CA SER A 79 7.58 29.12 7.47
C SER A 79 6.31 28.77 6.69
N THR A 80 6.16 27.51 6.23
CA THR A 80 5.07 27.10 5.33
C THR A 80 4.31 25.87 5.84
N VAL A 81 4.22 25.69 7.16
CA VAL A 81 3.68 24.47 7.81
C VAL A 81 2.35 24.02 7.22
N LEU A 82 1.36 24.92 7.07
CA LEU A 82 0.04 24.57 6.54
C LEU A 82 0.09 24.03 5.10
N ALA A 83 0.93 24.61 4.26
CA ALA A 83 1.14 24.14 2.90
C ALA A 83 1.83 22.77 2.90
N SER A 84 2.84 22.58 3.75
CA SER A 84 3.54 21.31 3.93
C SER A 84 2.61 20.20 4.45
N ASP A 85 1.68 20.50 5.36
CA ASP A 85 0.69 19.54 5.85
C ASP A 85 -0.28 19.11 4.74
N THR A 86 -0.74 20.07 3.92
CA THR A 86 -1.59 19.79 2.76
C THR A 86 -0.86 18.88 1.76
N GLN A 87 0.39 19.19 1.44
CA GLN A 87 1.22 18.38 0.55
C GLN A 87 1.46 16.98 1.10
N MET A 88 1.73 16.85 2.40
CA MET A 88 1.90 15.56 3.07
C MET A 88 0.65 14.69 2.92
N GLN A 89 -0.54 15.25 3.12
CA GLN A 89 -1.80 14.50 2.95
C GLN A 89 -2.02 14.07 1.50
N GLN A 90 -1.68 14.92 0.52
CA GLN A 90 -1.74 14.56 -0.90
C GLN A 90 -0.78 13.41 -1.22
N PHE A 91 0.44 13.45 -0.70
CA PHE A 91 1.40 12.36 -0.85
C PHE A 91 0.90 11.08 -0.21
N LEU A 92 0.49 11.09 1.06
CA LEU A 92 -0.04 9.90 1.73
C LEU A 92 -1.24 9.30 0.97
N SER A 93 -2.17 10.14 0.48
CA SER A 93 -3.30 9.67 -0.33
C SER A 93 -2.84 9.02 -1.64
N SER A 94 -1.90 9.62 -2.36
CA SER A 94 -1.34 9.02 -3.59
C SER A 94 -0.64 7.70 -3.27
N MET A 95 0.17 7.69 -2.21
CA MET A 95 0.93 6.52 -1.79
C MET A 95 0.04 5.32 -1.48
N ARG A 96 -1.08 5.56 -0.78
CA ARG A 96 -2.07 4.52 -0.50
C ARG A 96 -2.72 3.96 -1.77
N ARG A 97 -3.04 4.83 -2.74
CA ARG A 97 -3.61 4.38 -4.03
C ARG A 97 -2.64 3.50 -4.80
N ASP A 98 -1.37 3.89 -4.85
CA ASP A 98 -0.33 3.14 -5.55
C ASP A 98 -0.10 1.77 -4.89
N LEU A 99 -0.05 1.72 -3.56
CA LEU A 99 0.06 0.46 -2.81
C LEU A 99 -1.16 -0.43 -3.00
N ALA A 100 -2.38 0.10 -2.94
CA ALA A 100 -3.60 -0.67 -3.17
C ALA A 100 -3.60 -1.32 -4.56
N VAL A 101 -3.21 -0.58 -5.60
CA VAL A 101 -3.09 -1.13 -6.96
C VAL A 101 -2.04 -2.24 -7.04
N GLN A 102 -0.90 -2.08 -6.36
CA GLN A 102 0.13 -3.11 -6.32
C GLN A 102 -0.33 -4.38 -5.60
N ILE A 103 -1.04 -4.26 -4.49
CA ILE A 103 -1.64 -5.38 -3.76
C ILE A 103 -2.61 -6.13 -4.68
N LEU A 104 -3.55 -5.42 -5.32
CA LEU A 104 -4.53 -6.01 -6.22
C LEU A 104 -3.86 -6.75 -7.39
N ARG A 105 -2.80 -6.18 -7.98
CA ARG A 105 -2.03 -6.87 -9.03
C ARG A 105 -1.36 -8.15 -8.53
N ARG A 106 -0.77 -8.14 -7.33
CA ARG A 106 -0.15 -9.33 -6.74
C ARG A 106 -1.19 -10.43 -6.51
N VAL A 107 -2.35 -10.09 -5.93
CA VAL A 107 -3.45 -11.04 -5.74
C VAL A 107 -3.94 -11.61 -7.07
N ALA A 108 -4.21 -10.76 -8.07
CA ALA A 108 -4.67 -11.21 -9.38
C ALA A 108 -3.65 -12.07 -10.13
N ALA A 109 -2.35 -11.78 -9.98
CA ALA A 109 -1.29 -12.60 -10.59
C ALA A 109 -1.20 -13.98 -9.92
N SER A 110 -1.25 -14.05 -8.59
CA SER A 110 -1.24 -15.32 -7.85
C SER A 110 -2.48 -16.16 -8.11
N ALA A 111 -3.65 -15.54 -8.27
CA ALA A 111 -4.89 -16.22 -8.61
C ALA A 111 -4.86 -16.89 -10.00
N LYS A 112 -4.08 -16.34 -10.95
CA LYS A 112 -3.91 -16.89 -12.31
C LYS A 112 -2.82 -17.96 -12.39
N ALA A 113 -1.93 -18.05 -11.40
CA ALA A 113 -0.89 -19.08 -11.38
C ALA A 113 -1.52 -20.45 -11.06
N PRO A 114 -1.13 -21.54 -11.75
CA PRO A 114 -1.56 -22.88 -11.35
C PRO A 114 -1.13 -23.10 -9.90
N GLN A 115 -2.06 -23.47 -9.02
CA GLN A 115 -1.71 -23.82 -7.65
C GLN A 115 -0.68 -24.96 -7.71
N ALA A 116 0.56 -24.66 -7.34
CA ALA A 116 1.58 -25.67 -7.21
C ALA A 116 1.15 -26.58 -6.06
N LYS A 117 0.64 -27.78 -6.39
CA LYS A 117 0.32 -28.80 -5.38
C LYS A 117 1.58 -29.05 -4.56
N SER A 118 1.56 -28.63 -3.30
CA SER A 118 2.54 -29.09 -2.32
C SER A 118 2.30 -30.60 -2.11
N PHE A 119 3.34 -31.39 -2.34
CA PHE A 119 3.36 -32.84 -2.11
C PHE A 119 3.63 -33.16 -0.65
#